data_AF-A0A6P0C790-F1
#
_entry.id   AF-A0A6P0C790-F1
#
_cell.length_a   1.000
_cell.length_b   1.000
_cell.length_c   1.000
_cell.angle_alpha   90.00
_cell.angle_beta   90.00
_cell.angle_gamma   90.00
#
_symmetry.space_group_name_H-M   'P 1'
#
loop_
_entity.id
_entity.type
_entity.pdbx_description
1 polymer ?
#
loop_
_entity_poly.entity_id
_entity_poly.type
_entity_poly.pdbx_seq_one_letter_code
_entity_poly.pdbx_strand_id
1 'polypeptide(L)'
;MLLAAASLAACTASPSSTVNVEPPLYPNETPQLRTKINYWADHYDLPRPLVHRLAIRESTHNPNARNGPYYGLFQILPATARSMGFQGQPADLLDADTNLEYALKYLRGAWLLSDGDHGTAISWYARGYYYEAKRRGLLVETGLREG
;
A
#
# COMPACT_ATOMS: atom_id res chain seq x y z
N MET A 1 -37.63 8.06 63.73
CA MET A 1 -36.37 7.31 63.50
C MET A 1 -36.68 6.18 62.53
N LEU A 2 -35.76 5.88 61.59
CA LEU A 2 -35.82 5.05 60.36
C LEU A 2 -36.14 5.86 59.08
N LEU A 3 -35.15 6.35 58.31
CA LEU A 3 -34.26 5.69 57.31
C LEU A 3 -35.02 5.22 56.05
N ALA A 4 -34.86 5.92 54.91
CA ALA A 4 -33.99 5.58 53.75
C ALA A 4 -34.68 4.59 52.76
N ALA A 5 -34.55 4.65 51.44
CA ALA A 5 -33.45 5.10 50.58
C ALA A 5 -33.97 5.47 49.17
N ALA A 6 -33.29 6.42 48.51
CA ALA A 6 -33.45 6.70 47.09
C ALA A 6 -32.51 5.79 46.28
N SER A 7 -33.07 4.97 45.39
CA SER A 7 -32.32 4.12 44.47
C SER A 7 -31.94 4.91 43.22
N LEU A 8 -30.68 5.36 43.16
CA LEU A 8 -30.04 5.82 41.92
C LEU A 8 -29.74 4.59 41.04
N ALA A 9 -30.46 4.46 39.93
CA ALA A 9 -30.10 3.54 38.86
C ALA A 9 -28.88 4.10 38.10
N ALA A 10 -27.68 3.74 38.56
CA ALA A 10 -26.45 3.96 37.82
C ALA A 10 -26.35 2.92 36.69
N CYS A 11 -26.86 3.25 35.51
CA CYS A 11 -26.55 2.50 34.30
C CYS A 11 -25.07 2.73 33.95
N THR A 12 -24.22 1.82 34.40
CA THR A 12 -22.83 1.69 33.93
C THR A 12 -22.85 1.29 32.46
N ALA A 13 -22.69 2.26 31.57
CA ALA A 13 -22.32 1.98 30.18
C ALA A 13 -20.87 1.45 30.18
N SER A 14 -20.71 0.13 30.06
CA SER A 14 -19.40 -0.48 29.84
C SER A 14 -18.82 0.08 28.54
N PRO A 15 -17.60 0.64 28.54
CA PRO A 15 -16.95 1.00 27.30
C PRO A 15 -16.69 -0.30 26.54
N SER A 16 -17.38 -0.50 25.42
CA SER A 16 -17.00 -1.51 24.44
C SER A 16 -15.65 -1.11 23.88
N SER A 17 -14.57 -1.59 24.49
CA SER A 17 -13.26 -1.59 23.87
C SER A 17 -13.39 -2.42 22.59
N THR A 18 -13.53 -1.76 21.45
CA THR A 18 -13.31 -2.37 20.15
C THR A 18 -11.86 -2.81 20.14
N VAL A 19 -11.58 -4.04 20.55
CA VAL A 19 -10.30 -4.67 20.32
C VAL A 19 -10.18 -4.73 18.81
N ASN A 20 -9.40 -3.81 18.23
CA ASN A 20 -8.98 -3.89 16.84
C ASN A 20 -8.06 -5.12 16.76
N VAL A 21 -8.66 -6.29 16.59
CA VAL A 21 -7.92 -7.52 16.31
C VAL A 21 -7.40 -7.34 14.90
N GLU A 22 -6.15 -6.89 14.81
CA GLU A 22 -5.47 -6.77 13.53
C GLU A 22 -5.49 -8.15 12.83
N PRO A 23 -5.78 -8.21 11.51
CA PRO A 23 -5.80 -9.48 10.80
C PRO A 23 -4.49 -10.25 11.00
N PRO A 24 -4.51 -11.59 10.91
CA PRO A 24 -3.27 -12.38 10.96
C PRO A 24 -2.28 -11.90 9.89
N LEU A 25 -0.98 -12.11 10.15
CA LEU A 25 0.09 -11.82 9.20
C LEU A 25 0.00 -12.73 7.96
N TYR A 26 0.35 -12.18 6.80
CA TYR A 26 0.55 -12.96 5.58
C TYR A 26 1.89 -13.73 5.62
N PRO A 27 2.10 -14.75 4.77
CA PRO A 27 3.39 -15.42 4.69
C PRO A 27 4.52 -14.42 4.39
N ASN A 28 5.68 -14.59 5.01
CA ASN A 28 6.85 -13.68 4.98
C ASN A 28 6.62 -12.25 5.53
N GLU A 29 5.40 -11.91 5.94
CA GLU A 29 5.10 -10.61 6.54
C GLU A 29 5.52 -10.60 8.01
N THR A 30 6.24 -9.54 8.42
CA THR A 30 6.50 -9.22 9.83
C THR A 30 5.63 -8.04 10.26
N PRO A 31 5.37 -7.83 11.57
CA PRO A 31 4.66 -6.65 12.04
C PRO A 31 5.32 -5.33 11.60
N GLN A 32 6.65 -5.31 11.55
CA GLN A 32 7.43 -4.16 11.10
C GLN A 32 7.21 -3.92 9.60
N LEU A 33 7.23 -4.98 8.78
CA LEU A 33 6.96 -4.87 7.35
C LEU A 33 5.54 -4.38 7.09
N ARG A 34 4.54 -4.89 7.83
CA ARG A 34 3.16 -4.40 7.74
C ARG A 34 3.05 -2.92 8.06
N THR A 35 3.72 -2.47 9.11
CA THR A 35 3.75 -1.05 9.49
C THR A 35 4.28 -0.19 8.36
N LYS A 36 5.38 -0.62 7.70
CA LYS A 36 5.94 0.06 6.53
C LYS A 36 4.97 0.06 5.34
N ILE A 37 4.36 -1.09 5.02
CA ILE A 37 3.37 -1.21 3.95
C ILE A 37 2.20 -0.26 4.17
N ASN A 38 1.63 -0.24 5.37
CA ASN A 38 0.51 0.63 5.72
C ASN A 38 0.91 2.10 5.66
N TYR A 39 2.08 2.45 6.20
CA TYR A 39 2.61 3.80 6.16
C TYR A 39 2.72 4.33 4.71
N TRP A 40 3.37 3.55 3.82
CA TRP A 40 3.55 3.98 2.43
C TRP A 40 2.26 3.93 1.61
N ALA A 41 1.35 3.00 1.92
CA ALA A 41 0.01 2.99 1.33
C ALA A 41 -0.74 4.29 1.66
N ASP A 42 -0.73 4.69 2.94
CA ASP A 42 -1.36 5.93 3.37
C ASP A 42 -0.66 7.16 2.78
N HIS A 43 0.68 7.16 2.74
CA HIS A 43 1.48 8.25 2.17
C HIS A 43 1.11 8.58 0.72
N TYR A 44 0.76 7.57 -0.09
CA TYR A 44 0.35 7.72 -1.49
C TYR A 44 -1.16 7.67 -1.70
N ASP A 45 -1.97 7.79 -0.65
CA ASP A 45 -3.44 7.73 -0.71
C ASP A 45 -3.97 6.47 -1.42
N LEU A 46 -3.35 5.31 -1.14
CA LEU A 46 -3.72 4.02 -1.69
C LEU A 46 -4.53 3.21 -0.68
N PRO A 47 -5.57 2.47 -1.10
CA PRO A 47 -6.25 1.53 -0.21
C PRO A 47 -5.25 0.47 0.30
N ARG A 48 -5.03 0.38 1.61
CA ARG A 48 -4.16 -0.67 2.20
C ARG A 48 -4.49 -2.09 1.68
N PRO A 49 -5.78 -2.50 1.51
CA PRO A 49 -6.08 -3.81 0.95
C PRO A 49 -5.62 -4.01 -0.51
N LEU A 50 -5.57 -2.94 -1.32
CA LEU A 50 -4.99 -2.99 -2.67
C LEU A 50 -3.49 -3.29 -2.58
N VAL A 51 -2.77 -2.57 -1.71
CA VAL A 51 -1.32 -2.70 -1.55
C VAL A 51 -0.93 -4.09 -1.03
N HIS A 52 -1.61 -4.61 -0.01
CA HIS A 52 -1.38 -5.97 0.48
C HIS A 52 -1.68 -7.02 -0.59
N ARG A 53 -2.76 -6.86 -1.37
CA ARG A 53 -3.08 -7.77 -2.49
C ARG A 53 -1.97 -7.79 -3.54
N LEU A 54 -1.42 -6.64 -3.88
CA LEU A 54 -0.30 -6.55 -4.83
C LEU A 54 0.97 -7.18 -4.24
N ALA A 55 1.33 -6.90 -2.98
CA ALA A 55 2.49 -7.50 -2.32
C ALA A 55 2.44 -9.04 -2.30
N ILE A 56 1.24 -9.62 -2.11
CA ILE A 56 1.02 -11.07 -2.20
C ILE A 56 1.29 -11.56 -3.63
N ARG A 57 0.69 -10.90 -4.63
CA ARG A 57 0.82 -11.26 -6.05
C ARG A 57 2.28 -11.23 -6.53
N GLU A 58 3.03 -10.19 -6.15
CA GLU A 58 4.36 -9.96 -6.69
C GLU A 58 5.45 -10.80 -6.03
N SER A 59 5.43 -10.93 -4.70
CA SER A 59 6.52 -11.57 -3.96
C SER A 59 6.10 -12.44 -2.79
N THR A 60 4.80 -12.50 -2.49
CA THR A 60 4.30 -13.04 -1.21
C THR A 60 5.05 -12.39 -0.03
N HIS A 61 5.05 -11.05 0.01
CA HIS A 61 5.66 -10.23 1.06
C HIS A 61 7.17 -10.43 1.26
N ASN A 62 7.93 -10.86 0.24
CA ASN A 62 9.38 -11.03 0.35
C ASN A 62 10.14 -9.79 -0.20
N PRO A 63 10.75 -8.94 0.65
CA PRO A 63 11.48 -7.76 0.20
C PRO A 63 12.73 -8.06 -0.63
N ASN A 64 13.31 -9.25 -0.45
CA ASN A 64 14.53 -9.68 -1.14
C ASN A 64 14.24 -10.48 -2.42
N ALA A 65 12.98 -10.55 -2.86
CA ALA A 65 12.57 -11.33 -4.02
C ALA A 65 13.22 -10.81 -5.32
N ARG A 66 13.68 -11.74 -6.17
CA ARG A 66 14.26 -11.45 -7.49
C ARG A 66 13.67 -12.39 -8.53
N ASN A 67 13.16 -11.84 -9.61
CA ASN A 67 12.72 -12.60 -10.77
C ASN A 67 13.20 -11.88 -12.05
N GLY A 68 14.28 -12.37 -12.67
CA GLY A 68 14.87 -11.73 -13.85
C GLY A 68 15.18 -10.24 -13.62
N PRO A 69 14.57 -9.30 -14.38
CA PRO A 69 14.83 -7.88 -14.24
C PRO A 69 14.06 -7.20 -13.09
N TYR A 70 13.16 -7.92 -12.40
CA TYR A 70 12.28 -7.37 -11.37
C TYR A 70 12.89 -7.49 -9.96
N TYR A 71 12.62 -6.51 -9.09
CA TYR A 71 13.23 -6.39 -7.76
C TYR A 71 12.20 -6.19 -6.65
N GLY A 72 12.42 -6.92 -5.56
CA GLY A 72 11.87 -6.70 -4.23
C GLY A 72 10.38 -6.94 -4.05
N LEU A 73 9.83 -6.34 -3.01
CA LEU A 73 8.47 -6.59 -2.51
C LEU A 73 7.38 -6.48 -3.58
N PHE A 74 7.49 -5.49 -4.47
CA PHE A 74 6.53 -5.21 -5.54
C PHE A 74 7.05 -5.50 -6.94
N GLN A 75 8.16 -6.25 -7.04
CA GLN A 75 8.76 -6.68 -8.31
C GLN A 75 8.85 -5.53 -9.33
N ILE A 76 9.27 -4.33 -8.89
CA ILE A 76 9.39 -3.17 -9.77
C ILE A 76 10.63 -3.31 -10.66
N LEU A 77 10.52 -2.87 -11.92
CA LEU A 77 11.67 -2.72 -12.82
C LEU A 77 12.50 -1.49 -12.42
N PRO A 78 13.85 -1.57 -12.42
CA PRO A 78 14.69 -0.40 -12.13
C PRO A 78 14.42 0.79 -13.07
N ALA A 79 14.04 0.52 -14.34
CA ALA A 79 13.66 1.58 -15.28
C ALA A 79 12.36 2.30 -14.87
N THR A 80 11.37 1.55 -14.38
CA THR A 80 10.12 2.11 -13.84
C THR A 80 10.39 2.90 -12.56
N ALA A 81 11.21 2.38 -11.65
CA ALA A 81 11.61 3.11 -10.45
C ALA A 81 12.31 4.44 -10.82
N ARG A 82 13.20 4.43 -11.82
CA ARG A 82 13.85 5.65 -12.34
C ARG A 82 12.86 6.66 -12.89
N SER A 83 11.83 6.21 -13.62
CA SER A 83 10.77 7.14 -14.06
C SER A 83 10.02 7.79 -12.89
N MET A 84 10.04 7.14 -11.72
CA MET A 84 9.46 7.67 -10.49
C MET A 84 10.45 8.50 -9.63
N GLY A 85 11.68 8.71 -10.11
CA GLY A 85 12.71 9.53 -9.45
C GLY A 85 13.80 8.75 -8.74
N PHE A 86 13.82 7.41 -8.82
CA PHE A 86 14.89 6.61 -8.22
C PHE A 86 16.24 6.86 -8.89
N GLN A 87 17.27 7.17 -8.09
CA GLN A 87 18.63 7.44 -8.57
C GLN A 87 19.69 6.42 -8.10
N GLY A 88 19.28 5.40 -7.34
CA GLY A 88 20.16 4.38 -6.79
C GLY A 88 20.52 3.24 -7.77
N GLN A 89 21.22 2.25 -7.23
CA GLN A 89 21.54 1.01 -7.94
C GLN A 89 20.36 0.03 -7.88
N PRO A 90 20.15 -0.83 -8.89
CA PRO A 90 19.04 -1.80 -8.87
C PRO A 90 18.94 -2.63 -7.59
N ALA A 91 20.07 -2.97 -6.96
CA ALA A 91 20.10 -3.74 -5.71
C ALA A 91 19.47 -2.99 -4.53
N ASP A 92 19.47 -1.66 -4.53
CA ASP A 92 18.85 -0.87 -3.46
C ASP A 92 17.32 -1.06 -3.44
N LEU A 93 16.71 -1.52 -4.55
CA LEU A 93 15.29 -1.88 -4.62
C LEU A 93 14.97 -3.19 -3.87
N LEU A 94 15.95 -3.89 -3.29
CA LEU A 94 15.74 -5.00 -2.37
C LEU A 94 15.56 -4.53 -0.92
N ASP A 95 15.89 -3.27 -0.62
CA ASP A 95 15.44 -2.65 0.62
C ASP A 95 13.93 -2.39 0.56
N ALA A 96 13.22 -2.72 1.65
CA ALA A 96 11.77 -2.68 1.69
C ALA A 96 11.23 -1.24 1.55
N ASP A 97 11.82 -0.26 2.24
CA ASP A 97 11.35 1.13 2.18
C ASP A 97 11.61 1.73 0.81
N THR A 98 12.80 1.50 0.25
CA THR A 98 13.15 1.95 -1.10
C THR A 98 12.21 1.33 -2.14
N ASN A 99 11.91 0.04 -2.04
CA ASN A 99 10.96 -0.61 -2.92
C ASN A 99 9.54 -0.02 -2.77
N LEU A 100 9.08 0.16 -1.53
CA LEU A 100 7.77 0.74 -1.20
C LEU A 100 7.61 2.15 -1.75
N GLU A 101 8.60 3.02 -1.58
CA GLU A 101 8.60 4.39 -2.08
C GLU A 101 8.29 4.43 -3.57
N TYR A 102 9.13 3.80 -4.39
CA TYR A 102 9.01 3.93 -5.85
C TYR A 102 7.91 3.05 -6.44
N ALA A 103 7.68 1.85 -5.89
CA ALA A 103 6.62 0.97 -6.37
C ALA A 103 5.23 1.52 -6.05
N LEU A 104 5.01 2.07 -4.85
CA LEU A 104 3.70 2.62 -4.51
C LEU A 104 3.46 3.98 -5.17
N LYS A 105 4.50 4.78 -5.43
CA LYS A 105 4.40 5.95 -6.30
C LYS A 105 3.93 5.57 -7.71
N TYR A 106 4.45 4.49 -8.28
CA TYR A 106 3.98 3.96 -9.57
C TYR A 106 2.57 3.36 -9.48
N LEU A 107 2.25 2.63 -8.41
CA LEU A 107 0.90 2.10 -8.16
C LEU A 107 -0.13 3.21 -8.03
N ARG A 108 0.23 4.37 -7.48
CA ARG A 108 -0.64 5.53 -7.42
C ARG A 108 -1.08 5.99 -8.81
N GLY A 109 -0.15 6.04 -9.78
CA GLY A 109 -0.51 6.35 -11.16
C GLY A 109 -1.50 5.32 -11.75
N ALA A 110 -1.27 4.04 -11.50
CA ALA A 110 -2.19 2.98 -11.91
C ALA A 110 -3.58 3.09 -11.23
N TRP A 111 -3.62 3.49 -9.97
CA TRP A 111 -4.85 3.69 -9.20
C TRP A 111 -5.69 4.84 -9.74
N LEU A 112 -5.07 5.96 -10.14
CA LEU A 112 -5.76 7.10 -10.76
C LEU A 112 -6.48 6.74 -12.07
N LEU A 113 -6.02 5.69 -12.76
CA LEU A 113 -6.58 5.20 -14.02
C LEU A 113 -7.51 4.00 -13.83
N SER A 114 -7.72 3.59 -12.59
CA SER A 114 -8.51 2.40 -12.25
C SER A 114 -9.97 2.67 -11.97
N ASP A 115 -10.36 3.95 -11.87
CA ASP A 115 -11.72 4.37 -11.54
C ASP A 115 -12.23 3.72 -10.23
N GLY A 116 -11.31 3.46 -9.28
CA GLY A 116 -11.60 2.86 -7.97
C GLY A 116 -11.55 1.33 -7.92
N ASP A 117 -11.23 0.65 -9.04
CA ASP A 117 -11.18 -0.81 -9.09
C ASP A 117 -9.77 -1.36 -8.82
N HIS A 118 -9.66 -2.21 -7.80
CA HIS A 118 -8.40 -2.81 -7.40
C HIS A 118 -7.81 -3.73 -8.48
N GLY A 119 -8.66 -4.48 -9.19
CA GLY A 119 -8.20 -5.40 -10.24
C GLY A 119 -7.59 -4.66 -11.42
N THR A 120 -8.24 -3.57 -11.81
CA THR A 120 -7.80 -2.67 -12.87
C THR A 120 -6.52 -1.95 -12.49
N ALA A 121 -6.37 -1.48 -11.26
CA ALA A 121 -5.12 -0.89 -10.77
C ALA A 121 -3.95 -1.89 -10.83
N ILE A 122 -4.15 -3.13 -10.35
CA ILE A 122 -3.14 -4.19 -10.44
C ILE A 122 -2.81 -4.51 -11.90
N SER A 123 -3.82 -4.55 -12.77
CA SER A 123 -3.63 -4.77 -14.20
C SER A 123 -2.78 -3.67 -14.83
N TRP A 124 -3.07 -2.40 -14.54
CA TRP A 124 -2.29 -1.25 -15.00
C TRP A 124 -0.86 -1.27 -14.49
N TYR A 125 -0.66 -1.58 -13.21
CA TYR A 125 0.67 -1.73 -12.62
C TYR A 125 1.50 -2.77 -13.38
N ALA A 126 0.91 -3.95 -13.65
CA ALA A 126 1.60 -5.06 -14.28
C ALA A 126 1.94 -4.83 -15.78
N ARG A 127 1.05 -4.20 -16.55
CA ARG A 127 1.24 -4.04 -18.01
C ARG A 127 1.78 -2.67 -18.44
N GLY A 128 1.83 -1.72 -17.51
CA GLY A 128 2.11 -0.32 -17.78
C GLY A 128 0.90 0.46 -18.30
N TYR A 129 0.90 1.75 -18.01
CA TYR A 129 -0.27 2.61 -18.23
C TYR A 129 0.05 3.93 -18.94
N TYR A 130 1.25 4.07 -19.54
CA TYR A 130 1.67 5.31 -20.21
C TYR A 130 0.66 5.81 -21.26
N TYR A 131 0.24 4.94 -22.18
CA TYR A 131 -0.69 5.34 -23.24
C TYR A 131 -2.07 5.71 -22.70
N GLU A 132 -2.51 5.05 -21.63
CA GLU A 132 -3.77 5.38 -20.98
C GLU A 132 -3.70 6.71 -20.24
N ALA A 133 -2.63 6.95 -19.48
CA ALA A 133 -2.36 8.24 -18.85
C ALA A 133 -2.30 9.36 -19.89
N LYS A 134 -1.59 9.14 -21.01
CA LYS A 134 -1.52 10.09 -22.12
C LYS A 134 -2.90 10.37 -22.72
N ARG A 135 -3.70 9.33 -22.97
CA ARG A 135 -5.06 9.45 -23.51
C ARG A 135 -5.98 10.27 -22.60
N ARG A 136 -5.84 10.12 -21.29
CA ARG A 136 -6.62 10.88 -20.28
C ARG A 136 -6.01 12.24 -19.92
N GLY A 137 -4.84 12.59 -20.46
CA GLY A 137 -4.13 13.82 -20.11
C GLY A 137 -3.47 13.82 -18.72
N LEU A 138 -3.29 12.65 -18.11
CA LEU A 138 -2.87 12.48 -16.70
C LEU A 138 -1.37 12.14 -16.53
N LEU A 139 -0.51 12.50 -17.49
CA LEU A 139 0.89 12.11 -17.44
C LEU A 139 1.64 12.73 -16.24
N VAL A 140 1.24 13.92 -15.78
CA VAL A 140 1.89 14.60 -14.64
C VAL A 140 1.40 14.01 -13.32
N GLU A 141 0.09 13.84 -13.19
CA GLU A 141 -0.61 13.31 -12.01
C GLU A 141 -0.20 11.87 -11.72
N THR A 142 0.06 11.10 -12.77
CA THR A 142 0.55 9.71 -12.64
C THR A 142 2.06 9.61 -12.47
N GLY A 143 2.77 10.74 -12.41
CA GLY A 143 4.22 10.80 -12.21
C GLY A 143 5.06 10.37 -13.42
N LEU A 144 4.46 10.20 -14.59
CA LEU A 144 5.15 9.75 -15.81
C LEU A 144 5.79 10.89 -16.61
N ARG A 145 5.50 12.14 -16.25
CA ARG A 145 6.09 13.35 -16.83
C ARG A 145 6.30 14.38 -15.73
N GLU A 146 7.37 15.15 -15.85
CA GLU A 146 7.59 16.32 -15.00
C GLU A 146 6.49 17.37 -15.22
N GLY A 147 6.07 18.00 -14.12
CA GLY A 147 5.02 19.03 -14.09
C GLY A 147 5.54 20.42 -14.33
#